data_AF-A0A955PSS7-F1
#
_entry.id   AF-A0A955PSS7-F1
#
_cell.length_a   1.000
_cell.length_b   1.000
_cell.length_c   1.000
_cell.angle_alpha   90.00
_cell.angle_beta   90.00
_cell.angle_gamma   90.00
#
_symmetry.space_group_name_H-M   'P 1'
#
loop_
_entity.id
_entity.type
_entity.pdbx_description
1 polymer ?
#
loop_
_entity_poly.entity_id
_entity_poly.type
_entity_poly.pdbx_seq_one_letter_code
_entity_poly.pdbx_strand_id
1 'polypeptide(L)'
;MINDPPGSGKAFQWLLASAVCALLLLGSACQKAPGTARDQLIYISEEKEIALGLAAFREVLKSAPLSRDPEIALMVNRVGQR
;
A
#
# COMPACT_ATOMS: atom_id res chain seq x y z
N MET A 1 41.08 -25.92 -3.86
CA MET A 1 40.54 -24.91 -4.80
C MET A 1 39.62 -23.94 -4.05
N ILE A 2 40.20 -23.02 -3.30
CA ILE A 2 39.80 -21.61 -3.18
C ILE A 2 41.06 -20.95 -2.62
N ASN A 3 41.67 -20.04 -3.38
CA ASN A 3 43.02 -19.54 -3.17
C ASN A 3 43.13 -18.63 -1.93
N ASP A 4 44.32 -18.61 -1.33
CA ASP A 4 44.78 -17.66 -0.31
C ASP A 4 44.48 -16.18 -0.65
N PRO A 5 44.33 -15.31 0.37
CA PRO A 5 43.70 -14.00 0.24
C PRO A 5 44.62 -13.00 -0.48
N PRO A 6 44.17 -12.29 -1.53
CA PRO A 6 45.03 -11.32 -2.18
C PRO A 6 44.89 -9.97 -1.47
N GLY A 7 45.99 -9.48 -0.88
CA GLY A 7 46.30 -8.07 -0.60
C GLY A 7 45.27 -7.26 0.20
N SER A 8 45.68 -6.67 1.31
CA SER A 8 44.85 -5.82 2.19
C SER A 8 43.93 -4.80 1.48
N GLY A 9 44.29 -4.32 0.29
CA GLY A 9 43.45 -3.43 -0.53
C GLY A 9 42.25 -4.09 -1.25
N LYS A 10 42.37 -5.34 -1.68
CA LYS A 10 41.28 -6.03 -2.40
C LYS A 10 40.22 -6.56 -1.44
N ALA A 11 40.63 -7.03 -0.26
CA ALA A 11 39.71 -7.44 0.80
C ALA A 11 38.77 -6.29 1.22
N PHE A 12 39.30 -5.06 1.32
CA PHE A 12 38.50 -3.87 1.60
C PHE A 12 37.52 -3.53 0.46
N GLN A 13 37.93 -3.70 -0.80
CA GLN A 13 37.03 -3.56 -1.95
C GLN A 13 35.91 -4.60 -1.97
N TRP A 14 36.17 -5.86 -1.62
CA TRP A 14 35.14 -6.90 -1.54
C TRP A 14 34.15 -6.64 -0.39
N LEU A 15 34.64 -6.15 0.76
CA LEU A 15 33.80 -5.76 1.89
C LEU A 15 32.91 -4.56 1.55
N LEU A 16 33.46 -3.53 0.89
CA LEU A 16 32.68 -2.39 0.41
C LEU A 16 31.66 -2.81 -0.65
N ALA A 17 32.03 -3.67 -1.60
CA ALA A 17 31.11 -4.17 -2.61
C ALA A 17 29.96 -4.99 -1.99
N SER A 18 30.25 -5.81 -0.98
CA SER A 18 29.24 -6.55 -0.21
C SER A 18 28.30 -5.62 0.56
N ALA A 19 28.84 -4.57 1.19
CA ALA A 19 28.04 -3.60 1.94
C ALA A 19 27.13 -2.79 1.02
N VAL A 20 27.62 -2.36 -0.14
CA VAL A 20 26.83 -1.67 -1.16
C VAL A 20 25.74 -2.59 -1.72
N CYS A 21 26.05 -3.85 -2.01
CA CYS A 21 25.05 -4.83 -2.45
C CYS A 21 23.97 -5.06 -1.40
N ALA A 22 24.34 -5.21 -0.12
CA ALA A 22 23.38 -5.36 0.97
C ALA A 22 22.48 -4.12 1.11
N LEU A 23 23.04 -2.92 0.98
CA LEU A 23 22.29 -1.66 1.05
C LEU A 23 21.29 -1.52 -0.12
N LEU A 24 21.69 -1.93 -1.33
CA LEU A 24 20.82 -1.95 -2.51
C LEU A 24 19.69 -2.97 -2.37
N LEU A 25 19.97 -4.16 -1.83
CA LEU A 25 18.97 -5.19 -1.58
C LEU A 25 17.95 -4.75 -0.52
N LEU A 26 18.41 -4.15 0.59
CA LEU A 26 17.55 -3.59 1.64
C LEU A 26 16.67 -2.44 1.14
N GLY A 27 17.19 -1.58 0.26
CA GLY A 27 16.43 -0.47 -0.35
C GLY A 27 15.33 -0.93 -1.30
N SER A 28 15.53 -2.06 -2.00
CA SER A 28 14.53 -2.61 -2.93
C SER A 28 13.33 -3.27 -2.24
N ALA A 29 13.49 -3.73 -0.99
CA ALA A 29 12.42 -4.32 -0.19
C ALA A 29 11.47 -3.29 0.44
N CYS A 30 11.83 -2.00 0.44
CA CYS A 30 10.99 -0.88 0.91
C CYS A 30 10.09 -0.28 -0.19
N GLN A 31 9.86 -1.01 -1.30
CA GLN A 31 8.96 -0.56 -2.37
C GLN A 31 7.51 -0.85 -2.00
N LYS A 32 6.76 0.23 -1.78
CA LYS A 32 5.34 0.26 -1.46
C LYS A 32 4.54 -0.34 -2.62
N ALA A 33 3.80 -1.42 -2.38
CA ALA A 33 3.00 -2.10 -3.41
C ALA A 33 1.96 -1.12 -4.02
N PRO A 34 2.09 -0.77 -5.32
CA PRO A 34 1.10 0.08 -5.97
C PRO A 34 -0.07 -0.80 -6.39
N GLY A 35 -1.19 -0.66 -5.70
CA GLY A 35 -2.51 -1.08 -6.21
C GLY A 35 -3.28 -2.14 -5.42
N THR A 36 -2.69 -2.90 -4.49
CA THR A 36 -3.39 -4.07 -3.88
C THR A 36 -3.13 -4.31 -2.36
N ALA A 37 -2.60 -3.34 -1.62
CA ALA A 37 -1.97 -3.51 -0.30
C ALA A 37 -2.84 -4.05 0.88
N ARG A 38 -2.56 -5.28 1.34
CA ARG A 38 -2.64 -5.75 2.75
C ARG A 38 -1.29 -6.42 3.08
N ASP A 39 -0.69 -6.39 4.27
CA ASP A 39 -1.08 -5.92 5.60
C ASP A 39 -0.29 -4.68 6.02
N GLN A 40 -0.96 -3.55 6.18
CA GLN A 40 -0.42 -2.40 6.90
C GLN A 40 -1.62 -1.79 7.61
N LEU A 41 -1.55 -1.57 8.93
CA LEU A 41 -2.55 -0.77 9.62
C LEU A 41 -2.61 0.58 8.90
N ILE A 42 -3.66 0.79 8.10
CA ILE A 42 -3.88 2.04 7.35
C ILE A 42 -4.37 3.04 8.40
N TYR A 43 -3.43 3.63 9.13
CA TYR A 43 -3.69 4.75 10.03
C TYR A 43 -3.72 6.01 9.17
N ILE A 44 -4.87 6.28 8.57
CA ILE A 44 -5.14 7.53 7.85
C ILE A 44 -5.93 8.46 8.77
N SER A 45 -5.80 9.78 8.56
CA SER A 45 -6.64 10.74 9.29
C SER A 45 -8.11 10.53 8.94
N GLU A 46 -9.00 10.85 9.88
CA GLU A 46 -10.46 10.81 9.70
C GLU A 46 -10.89 11.55 8.43
N GLU A 47 -10.33 12.74 8.21
CA GLU A 47 -10.58 13.56 7.02
C GLU A 47 -10.24 12.82 5.71
N LYS A 48 -9.15 12.04 5.72
CA LYS A 48 -8.72 11.27 4.56
C LYS A 48 -9.60 10.04 4.34
N GLU A 49 -10.07 9.42 5.40
CA GLU A 49 -11.02 8.30 5.36
C GLU A 49 -12.35 8.74 4.75
N ILE A 50 -12.91 9.86 5.22
CA ILE A 50 -14.16 10.42 4.70
C ILE A 50 -14.01 10.75 3.21
N ALA A 51 -12.91 11.41 2.82
CA ALA A 51 -12.66 11.74 1.42
C ALA A 51 -12.59 10.49 0.52
N LEU A 52 -11.96 9.41 1.01
CA LEU A 52 -11.87 8.14 0.29
C LEU A 52 -13.26 7.49 0.18
N GLY A 53 -14.02 7.44 1.28
CA GLY A 53 -15.38 6.91 1.31
C GLY A 53 -16.31 7.63 0.33
N LEU A 54 -16.25 8.97 0.27
CA LEU A 54 -17.02 9.76 -0.68
C LEU A 54 -16.62 9.50 -2.15
N ALA A 55 -15.33 9.35 -2.41
CA ALA A 55 -14.85 9.02 -3.75
C ALA A 55 -15.35 7.63 -4.20
N ALA A 56 -15.24 6.63 -3.33
CA ALA A 56 -15.73 5.28 -3.58
C ALA A 56 -17.26 5.24 -3.77
N PHE A 57 -18.01 5.94 -2.91
CA PHE A 57 -19.46 6.03 -3.01
C PHE A 57 -19.91 6.58 -4.37
N ARG A 58 -19.26 7.66 -4.85
CA ARG A 58 -19.56 8.25 -6.17
C ARG A 58 -19.25 7.28 -7.31
N GLU A 59 -18.19 6.48 -7.20
CA GLU A 59 -17.85 5.49 -8.22
C GLU A 59 -18.91 4.38 -8.28
N VAL A 60 -19.37 3.90 -7.13
CA VAL A 60 -20.46 2.92 -7.06
C VAL A 60 -21.76 3.46 -7.67
N LEU A 61 -22.08 4.74 -7.45
CA LEU A 61 -23.28 5.34 -8.05
C LEU A 61 -23.25 5.40 -9.57
N LYS A 62 -22.07 5.35 -10.21
CA LYS A 62 -21.96 5.28 -11.67
C LYS A 62 -22.37 3.91 -12.21
N SER A 63 -22.09 2.84 -11.47
CA SER A 63 -22.42 1.46 -11.87
C SER A 63 -23.79 1.00 -11.35
N ALA A 64 -24.20 1.48 -10.17
CA ALA A 64 -25.46 1.16 -9.50
C ALA A 64 -26.22 2.46 -9.19
N PRO A 65 -27.10 2.93 -10.10
CA PRO A 65 -27.89 4.13 -9.86
C PRO A 65 -28.91 3.90 -8.73
N LEU A 66 -29.23 4.99 -8.03
CA LEU A 66 -30.23 4.96 -6.95
C LEU A 66 -31.62 4.56 -7.48
N SER A 67 -32.34 3.81 -6.65
CA SER A 67 -33.75 3.54 -6.89
C SER A 67 -34.54 4.85 -6.95
N ARG A 68 -35.46 4.95 -7.92
CA ARG A 68 -36.34 6.11 -8.08
C ARG A 68 -37.57 6.06 -7.18
N ASP A 69 -37.78 4.94 -6.49
CA ASP A 69 -38.89 4.76 -5.57
C ASP A 69 -38.55 5.37 -4.20
N PRO A 70 -39.23 6.46 -3.79
CA PRO A 70 -38.96 7.11 -2.52
C PRO A 70 -39.36 6.25 -1.33
N GLU A 71 -40.36 5.36 -1.43
CA GLU A 71 -40.84 4.54 -0.32
C GLU A 71 -39.78 3.51 0.09
N ILE A 72 -39.18 2.84 -0.91
CA ILE A 72 -38.12 1.87 -0.70
C ILE A 72 -36.84 2.55 -0.19
N ALA A 73 -36.48 3.70 -0.75
CA ALA A 73 -35.31 4.46 -0.29
C ALA A 73 -35.45 4.91 1.17
N LEU A 74 -36.62 5.43 1.55
CA LEU A 74 -36.92 5.81 2.93
C LEU A 74 -36.90 4.60 3.87
N MET A 75 -37.42 3.45 3.44
CA MET A 75 -37.39 2.22 4.23
C MET A 75 -35.96 1.76 4.53
N VAL A 76 -35.09 1.73 3.52
CA VAL A 76 -33.68 1.33 3.67
C VAL A 76 -32.93 2.33 4.54
N ASN A 77 -33.14 3.63 4.34
CA ASN A 77 -32.52 4.67 5.18
C ASN A 77 -32.94 4.55 6.65
N ARG A 78 -34.22 4.26 6.92
CA ARG A 78 -34.72 4.04 8.29
C ARG A 78 -34.06 2.84 8.96
N VAL A 79 -33.77 1.77 8.22
CA VAL A 79 -33.07 0.59 8.76
C VAL A 79 -31.58 0.89 8.96
N GLY A 80 -30.94 1.60 8.02
CA GLY A 80 -29.52 1.95 8.12
C GLY A 80 -29.17 2.97 9.20
N GLN A 81 -30.16 3.71 9.72
CA GLN A 81 -29.99 4.66 10.83
C GLN A 81 -30.17 4.04 12.23
N ARG A 82 -30.58 2.77 12.33
CA ARG A 82 -30.71 2.04 13.60
C ARG A 82 -29.41 1.35 13.95
#